data_AF-A0A1V5NGY8-F1
#
_entry.id   AF-A0A1V5NGY8-F1
#
_cell.length_a   1.000
_cell.length_b   1.000
_cell.length_c   1.000
_cell.angle_alpha   90.00
_cell.angle_beta   90.00
_cell.angle_gamma   90.00
#
_symmetry.space_group_name_H-M   'P 1'
#
loop_
_entity.id
_entity.type
_entity.pdbx_description
1 polymer ?
#
loop_
_entity_poly.entity_id
_entity_poly.type
_entity_poly.pdbx_seq_one_letter_code
_entity_poly.pdbx_strand_id
1 'polypeptide(L)'
;MSSLDDAHKDIANTTTQNKKQNLHTLYWNMVFTNPNQFKLNGEAEMFLRKASLENKETIKTQKNSRTIEHGIKNKRYTEDKFLFHVPIKLNFCREERRLNNKVNSAIASNFDNLHVIGIDRGEKHLAYYSVIDTKGNIVEQGTLNSDLQGQNYAEKLENLARQRDEARKSWQEIGTIKELKDGYVSQVVRRIADLVIKYNGIVVLEDLNTGFKRGRQKIEKSVYQKLELALAKKLNFLVDKSAQDGEVGSPSRALQLTPLINNFGEMEKWKQWGVLFYTRAAYTSITDPITGFRKNIFLPRDTVKSMREAILNFDGINYDQTKNAYYFTYDPSNFKGNKCSSQTWTIYSCVDRIINKRNKESGKWESHPINATEKLNDLLASHNINKNLPILPQIEARNDLPGKFYEELIWCINLILQLRNSDSSNNTDFIQSPVEPFFNSRIHEKTGRQSDGKDIANLPTCGDANGAYNIARKGLIMLKKIRQNPEKPDLFVSDEEWDQFNHMSYKNQRNEKQASLAKIV
;
A
#
# COMPACT_ATOMS: atom_id res chain seq x y z
N MET A 1 19.61 47.40 -21.55
CA MET A 1 19.31 45.98 -21.79
C MET A 1 19.73 45.20 -20.56
N SER A 2 18.88 45.12 -19.53
CA SER A 2 19.10 44.22 -18.39
C SER A 2 18.97 42.80 -18.91
N SER A 3 19.97 41.96 -18.65
CA SER A 3 20.00 40.61 -19.19
C SER A 3 18.77 39.81 -18.75
N LEU A 4 18.23 38.99 -19.65
CA LEU A 4 17.20 37.98 -19.37
C LEU A 4 17.65 36.92 -18.33
N ASP A 5 18.86 37.07 -17.76
CA ASP A 5 19.46 36.15 -16.79
C ASP A 5 18.78 36.18 -15.41
N ASP A 6 18.00 37.23 -15.12
CA ASP A 6 17.23 37.36 -13.87
C ASP A 6 15.81 36.77 -13.96
N ALA A 7 15.39 36.28 -15.13
CA ALA A 7 14.11 35.61 -15.31
C ALA A 7 14.14 34.15 -14.82
N HIS A 8 13.03 33.42 -14.98
CA HIS A 8 13.00 31.99 -14.66
C HIS A 8 14.13 31.25 -15.41
N LYS A 9 14.78 30.27 -14.77
CA LYS A 9 15.99 29.57 -15.26
C LYS A 9 15.90 28.97 -16.68
N ASP A 10 14.68 28.74 -17.18
CA ASP A 10 14.43 28.18 -18.50
C ASP A 10 14.42 29.25 -19.61
N ILE A 11 14.42 30.53 -19.24
CA ILE A 11 14.48 31.71 -20.13
C ILE A 11 15.91 32.26 -20.18
N ALA A 12 16.71 32.05 -19.12
CA ALA A 12 18.10 32.50 -19.07
C ALA A 12 18.94 31.82 -20.17
N ASN A 13 19.63 32.64 -20.97
CA ASN A 13 20.45 32.24 -22.12
C ASN A 13 21.73 31.49 -21.68
N THR A 14 21.58 30.27 -21.15
CA THR A 14 22.71 29.39 -20.88
C THR A 14 22.74 28.25 -21.90
N THR A 15 23.84 28.21 -22.65
CA THR A 15 24.20 27.42 -23.82
C THR A 15 24.09 25.90 -23.62
N THR A 16 22.88 25.36 -23.46
CA THR A 16 22.64 23.89 -23.51
C THR A 16 21.29 23.58 -24.16
N GLN A 17 21.32 23.27 -25.45
CA GLN A 17 20.16 22.97 -26.32
C GLN A 17 19.31 21.74 -25.90
N ASN A 18 19.59 21.08 -24.77
CA ASN A 18 18.98 19.79 -24.39
C ASN A 18 18.32 19.75 -23.00
N LYS A 19 18.03 20.89 -22.36
CA LYS A 19 17.33 20.89 -21.05
C LYS A 19 15.80 20.87 -21.22
N LYS A 20 15.14 19.87 -20.62
CA LYS A 20 13.67 19.80 -20.52
C LYS A 20 13.14 20.96 -19.66
N GLN A 21 12.43 21.90 -20.29
CA GLN A 21 11.79 23.06 -19.64
C GLN A 21 10.85 22.64 -18.50
N ASN A 22 10.63 23.50 -17.50
CA ASN A 22 9.63 23.28 -16.45
C ASN A 22 8.21 23.23 -17.01
N LEU A 23 7.33 22.50 -16.32
CA LEU A 23 5.94 22.34 -16.76
C LEU A 23 5.19 23.68 -16.82
N HIS A 24 5.44 24.58 -15.86
CA HIS A 24 4.84 25.92 -15.87
C HIS A 24 5.34 26.78 -17.03
N THR A 25 6.58 26.59 -17.48
CA THR A 25 7.12 27.27 -18.67
C THR A 25 6.41 26.78 -19.93
N LEU A 26 6.15 25.47 -20.03
CA LEU A 26 5.33 24.92 -21.12
C LEU A 26 3.92 25.52 -21.12
N TYR A 27 3.28 25.62 -19.96
CA TYR A 27 1.94 26.21 -19.84
C TYR A 27 1.92 27.69 -20.19
N TRP A 28 2.93 28.44 -19.75
CA TRP A 28 3.07 29.86 -20.10
C TRP A 28 3.18 30.06 -21.61
N ASN A 29 3.99 29.24 -22.29
CA ASN A 29 4.10 29.31 -23.75
C ASN A 29 2.77 28.96 -24.44
N MET A 30 2.06 27.95 -23.93
CA MET A 30 0.76 27.53 -24.47
C MET A 30 -0.33 28.59 -24.40
N VAL A 31 -0.27 29.51 -23.44
CA VAL A 31 -1.19 30.65 -23.38
C VAL A 31 -1.13 31.50 -24.66
N PHE A 32 0.07 31.63 -25.25
CA PHE A 32 0.28 32.46 -26.44
C PHE A 32 0.21 31.66 -27.74
N THR A 33 0.50 30.36 -27.70
CA THR A 33 0.46 29.49 -28.91
C THR A 33 -0.87 28.76 -29.08
N ASN A 34 -1.63 28.54 -28.01
CA ASN A 34 -2.92 27.84 -28.02
C ASN A 34 -3.96 28.54 -27.10
N PRO A 35 -4.34 29.80 -27.41
CA PRO A 35 -5.22 30.61 -26.57
C PRO A 35 -6.65 30.07 -26.47
N ASN A 36 -7.05 29.15 -27.36
CA ASN A 36 -8.36 28.50 -27.35
C ASN A 36 -8.52 27.45 -26.24
N GLN A 37 -7.41 26.97 -25.67
CA GLN A 37 -7.43 26.01 -24.56
C GLN A 37 -6.78 26.56 -23.31
N PHE A 38 -5.85 27.51 -23.45
CA PHE A 38 -5.10 28.10 -22.36
C PHE A 38 -5.47 29.58 -22.23
N LYS A 39 -6.22 29.93 -21.20
CA LYS A 39 -6.64 31.30 -20.93
C LYS A 39 -5.67 31.96 -19.96
N LEU A 40 -5.14 33.12 -20.36
CA LEU A 40 -4.57 34.10 -19.44
C LEU A 40 -5.70 34.79 -18.68
N ASN A 41 -5.67 34.77 -17.35
CA ASN A 41 -6.68 35.45 -16.53
C ASN A 41 -6.15 36.81 -16.06
N GLY A 42 -7.08 37.69 -15.65
CA GLY A 42 -6.76 38.93 -14.93
C GLY A 42 -6.32 38.66 -13.48
N GLU A 43 -6.26 39.70 -12.64
CA GLU A 43 -5.86 39.58 -11.22
C GLU A 43 -4.42 39.05 -11.04
N ALA A 44 -3.52 39.42 -11.95
CA ALA A 44 -2.10 39.17 -11.75
C ALA A 44 -1.56 40.08 -10.64
N GLU A 45 -0.66 39.54 -9.83
CA GLU A 45 -0.07 40.23 -8.68
C GLU A 45 1.44 40.35 -8.86
N MET A 46 1.99 41.49 -8.44
CA MET A 46 3.43 41.73 -8.43
C MET A 46 3.89 42.01 -7.01
N PHE A 47 4.95 41.31 -6.58
CA PHE A 47 5.51 41.43 -5.24
C PHE A 47 6.97 41.82 -5.32
N LEU A 48 7.41 42.73 -4.45
CA LEU A 48 8.82 42.93 -4.17
C LEU A 48 9.21 42.10 -2.94
N ARG A 49 10.08 41.11 -3.12
CA ARG A 49 10.72 40.41 -2.02
C ARG A 49 12.10 41.02 -1.77
N LYS A 50 12.26 41.73 -0.66
CA LYS A 50 13.57 42.21 -0.20
C LYS A 50 14.51 41.06 0.12
N ALA A 51 15.82 41.28 -0.01
CA ALA A 51 16.84 40.36 0.43
C ALA A 51 16.67 40.02 1.91
N SER A 52 16.87 38.75 2.26
CA SER A 52 16.71 38.25 3.62
C SER A 52 17.96 37.53 4.15
N LEU A 53 19.00 37.37 3.31
CA LEU A 53 20.28 36.77 3.67
C LEU A 53 21.42 37.71 3.25
N GLU A 54 22.30 38.05 4.17
CA GLU A 54 23.47 38.89 3.88
C GLU A 54 24.68 38.05 3.45
N ASN A 55 24.81 36.84 4.01
CA ASN A 55 25.97 35.98 3.80
C ASN A 55 25.87 35.15 2.51
N LYS A 56 26.82 35.36 1.60
CA LYS A 56 27.00 34.58 0.38
C LYS A 56 27.85 33.34 0.66
N GLU A 57 27.30 32.38 1.40
CA GLU A 57 27.97 31.09 1.64
C GLU A 57 28.19 30.37 0.30
N THR A 58 29.45 30.15 -0.08
CA THR A 58 29.79 29.45 -1.33
C THR A 58 29.62 27.95 -1.16
N ILE A 59 28.94 27.30 -2.11
CA ILE A 59 28.85 25.85 -2.18
C ILE A 59 30.17 25.31 -2.73
N LYS A 60 30.88 24.55 -1.90
CA LYS A 60 32.18 23.95 -2.23
C LYS A 60 32.07 22.43 -2.22
N THR A 61 32.61 21.75 -3.23
CA THR A 61 32.80 20.30 -3.21
C THR A 61 34.27 19.96 -3.42
N GLN A 62 34.77 18.93 -2.76
CA GLN A 62 36.09 18.38 -3.09
C GLN A 62 35.98 17.33 -4.20
N LYS A 63 36.77 17.49 -5.26
CA LYS A 63 36.95 16.49 -6.31
C LYS A 63 38.45 16.34 -6.59
N ASN A 64 38.98 15.12 -6.43
CA ASN A 64 40.41 14.82 -6.61
C ASN A 64 41.34 15.82 -5.89
N SER A 65 41.10 16.05 -4.59
CA SER A 65 41.87 17.00 -3.74
C SER A 65 41.81 18.47 -4.17
N ARG A 66 40.90 18.85 -5.08
CA ARG A 66 40.64 20.25 -5.46
C ARG A 66 39.26 20.69 -4.95
N THR A 67 39.22 21.90 -4.37
CA THR A 67 37.96 22.55 -3.98
C THR A 67 37.36 23.24 -5.20
N ILE A 68 36.17 22.79 -5.62
CA ILE A 68 35.41 23.39 -6.72
C ILE A 68 34.25 24.19 -6.12
N GLU A 69 34.14 25.46 -6.51
CA GLU A 69 33.04 26.34 -6.12
C GLU A 69 31.92 26.27 -7.17
N HIS A 70 30.71 25.91 -6.74
CA HIS A 70 29.56 25.67 -7.65
C HIS A 70 28.59 26.85 -7.73
N GLY A 71 28.69 27.79 -6.79
CA GLY A 71 27.80 28.93 -6.69
C GLY A 71 27.50 29.32 -5.25
N ILE A 72 26.59 30.28 -5.08
CA ILE A 72 26.19 30.81 -3.78
C ILE A 72 24.96 30.04 -3.30
N LYS A 73 25.07 29.45 -2.10
CA LYS A 73 23.94 28.79 -1.44
C LYS A 73 22.84 29.82 -1.19
N ASN A 74 21.61 29.46 -1.53
CA ASN A 74 20.45 30.32 -1.32
C ASN A 74 20.55 31.71 -1.99
N LYS A 75 21.35 31.87 -3.07
CA LYS A 75 21.59 33.14 -3.80
C LYS A 75 20.32 33.97 -4.05
N ARG A 76 19.20 33.32 -4.38
CA ARG A 76 17.93 34.01 -4.65
C ARG A 76 17.43 34.88 -3.48
N TYR A 77 17.86 34.62 -2.25
CA TYR A 77 17.48 35.38 -1.06
C TYR A 77 18.51 36.43 -0.63
N THR A 78 19.66 36.53 -1.32
CA THR A 78 20.70 37.53 -1.03
C THR A 78 20.52 38.84 -1.80
N GLU A 79 19.46 38.94 -2.59
CA GLU A 79 19.16 40.06 -3.47
C GLU A 79 17.66 40.32 -3.46
N ASP A 80 17.27 41.58 -3.64
CA ASP A 80 15.88 41.97 -3.88
C ASP A 80 15.39 41.35 -5.20
N LYS A 81 14.18 40.81 -5.21
CA LYS A 81 13.57 40.20 -6.41
C LYS A 81 12.11 40.62 -6.56
N PHE A 82 11.72 40.94 -7.78
CA PHE A 82 10.31 41.03 -8.15
C PHE A 82 9.77 39.64 -8.48
N LEU A 83 8.58 39.33 -7.96
CA LEU A 83 7.84 38.11 -8.24
C LEU A 83 6.54 38.50 -8.94
N PHE A 84 6.25 37.84 -10.06
CA PHE A 84 5.03 38.06 -10.82
C PHE A 84 4.19 36.79 -10.80
N HIS A 85 3.03 36.85 -10.15
CA HIS A 85 2.09 35.74 -10.05
C HIS A 85 0.95 35.97 -11.04
N VAL A 86 0.76 35.01 -11.95
CA VAL A 86 -0.23 35.13 -13.03
C VAL A 86 -1.14 33.92 -13.05
N PRO A 87 -2.45 34.11 -12.84
CA PRO A 87 -3.41 33.02 -12.93
C PRO A 87 -3.67 32.64 -14.39
N ILE A 88 -3.69 31.34 -14.67
CA ILE A 88 -4.06 30.77 -15.96
C ILE A 88 -5.15 29.71 -15.78
N LYS A 89 -6.03 29.56 -16.77
CA LYS A 89 -7.04 28.49 -16.79
C LYS A 89 -6.78 27.55 -17.97
N LEU A 90 -6.58 26.28 -17.67
CA LEU A 90 -6.28 25.22 -18.63
C LEU A 90 -7.58 24.55 -19.09
N ASN A 91 -7.66 24.14 -20.36
CA ASN A 91 -8.82 23.51 -20.99
C ASN A 91 -10.16 24.21 -20.70
N PHE A 92 -10.19 25.54 -20.65
CA PHE A 92 -11.37 26.30 -20.21
C PHE A 92 -12.60 26.16 -21.12
N CYS A 93 -12.40 25.77 -22.38
CA CYS A 93 -13.47 25.54 -23.37
C CYS A 93 -14.14 24.16 -23.27
N ARG A 94 -13.72 23.30 -22.34
CA ARG A 94 -14.29 21.96 -22.17
C ARG A 94 -14.71 21.75 -20.73
N GLU A 95 -15.98 21.42 -20.53
CA GLU A 95 -16.53 21.03 -19.24
C GLU A 95 -17.04 19.60 -19.33
N GLU A 96 -16.53 18.72 -18.48
CA GLU A 96 -16.99 17.33 -18.39
C GLU A 96 -17.57 17.07 -16.99
N ARG A 97 -18.89 16.85 -16.92
CA ARG A 97 -19.61 16.66 -15.66
C ARG A 97 -19.78 15.20 -15.26
N ARG A 98 -19.55 14.24 -16.18
CA ARG A 98 -19.80 12.81 -15.95
C ARG A 98 -18.57 11.95 -16.26
N LEU A 99 -17.39 12.41 -15.84
CA LEU A 99 -16.12 11.70 -16.07
C LEU A 99 -16.16 10.26 -15.54
N ASN A 100 -16.69 10.02 -14.34
CA ASN A 100 -16.79 8.67 -13.77
C ASN A 100 -17.58 7.72 -14.68
N ASN A 101 -18.69 8.18 -15.29
CA ASN A 101 -19.48 7.35 -16.21
C ASN A 101 -18.68 6.99 -17.47
N LYS A 102 -17.89 7.94 -17.99
CA LYS A 102 -16.99 7.68 -19.13
C LYS A 102 -15.90 6.68 -18.77
N VAL A 103 -15.28 6.84 -17.59
CA VAL A 103 -14.29 5.89 -17.08
C VAL A 103 -14.91 4.51 -16.92
N ASN A 104 -16.11 4.40 -16.33
CA ASN A 104 -16.80 3.13 -16.16
C ASN A 104 -17.16 2.47 -17.50
N SER A 105 -17.61 3.25 -18.48
CA SER A 105 -17.89 2.76 -19.84
C SER A 105 -16.62 2.28 -20.54
N ALA A 106 -15.52 3.01 -20.38
CA ALA A 106 -14.21 2.63 -20.91
C ALA A 106 -13.67 1.37 -20.23
N ILE A 107 -13.88 1.23 -18.91
CA ILE A 107 -13.52 0.04 -18.13
C ILE A 107 -14.28 -1.18 -18.64
N ALA A 108 -15.61 -1.06 -18.80
CA ALA A 108 -16.44 -2.15 -19.27
C ALA A 108 -16.04 -2.60 -20.70
N SER A 109 -15.67 -1.64 -21.55
CA SER A 109 -15.30 -1.91 -22.95
C SER A 109 -13.88 -2.48 -23.11
N ASN A 110 -12.94 -2.12 -22.24
CA ASN A 110 -11.53 -2.48 -22.37
C ASN A 110 -11.03 -3.42 -21.26
N PHE A 111 -11.94 -4.11 -20.56
CA PHE A 111 -11.67 -4.84 -19.33
C PHE A 111 -10.38 -5.68 -19.39
N ASP A 112 -10.19 -6.48 -20.45
CA ASP A 112 -9.09 -7.44 -20.53
C ASP A 112 -7.69 -6.78 -20.66
N ASN A 113 -7.62 -5.51 -21.05
CA ASN A 113 -6.38 -4.73 -21.21
C ASN A 113 -6.17 -3.70 -20.08
N LEU A 114 -6.82 -3.90 -18.93
CA LEU A 114 -6.65 -3.06 -17.75
C LEU A 114 -5.73 -3.72 -16.73
N HIS A 115 -5.12 -2.85 -15.93
CA HIS A 115 -4.42 -3.27 -14.72
C HIS A 115 -4.99 -2.54 -13.51
N VAL A 116 -4.77 -3.12 -12.34
CA VAL A 116 -5.12 -2.49 -11.07
C VAL A 116 -3.85 -2.23 -10.29
N ILE A 117 -3.66 -0.98 -9.87
CA ILE A 117 -2.55 -0.51 -9.06
C ILE A 117 -3.06 -0.35 -7.63
N GLY A 118 -2.83 -1.35 -6.79
CA GLY A 118 -3.12 -1.26 -5.35
C GLY A 118 -1.99 -0.55 -4.62
N ILE A 119 -2.34 0.38 -3.74
CA ILE A 119 -1.38 1.13 -2.93
C ILE A 119 -1.71 0.92 -1.46
N ASP A 120 -0.80 0.24 -0.75
CA ASP A 120 -0.87 0.04 0.69
C ASP A 120 -0.02 1.06 1.43
N ARG A 121 -0.51 1.45 2.61
CA ARG A 121 0.12 2.41 3.50
C ARG A 121 0.55 1.67 4.77
N GLY A 122 1.84 1.34 4.83
CA GLY A 122 2.41 0.57 5.92
C GLY A 122 2.70 1.39 7.17
N GLU A 123 2.97 0.69 8.27
CA GLU A 123 3.44 1.29 9.53
C GLU A 123 4.97 1.53 9.54
N LYS A 124 5.71 0.77 8.72
CA LYS A 124 7.16 0.87 8.51
C LYS A 124 7.54 1.48 7.15
N HIS A 125 6.64 1.40 6.18
CA HIS A 125 6.83 1.84 4.80
C HIS A 125 5.79 2.91 4.43
N LEU A 126 6.22 4.12 4.00
CA LEU A 126 5.30 5.22 3.66
C LEU A 126 4.28 4.85 2.58
N ALA A 127 4.68 4.13 1.54
CA ALA A 127 3.73 3.44 0.66
C ALA A 127 4.39 2.26 -0.04
N TYR A 128 3.59 1.23 -0.34
CA TYR A 128 3.95 0.09 -1.17
C TYR A 128 2.93 -0.04 -2.30
N TYR A 129 3.35 -0.49 -3.48
CA TYR A 129 2.43 -0.70 -4.60
C TYR A 129 2.51 -2.12 -5.15
N SER A 130 1.40 -2.58 -5.70
CA SER A 130 1.29 -3.81 -6.49
C SER A 130 0.41 -3.53 -7.70
N VAL A 131 0.93 -3.84 -8.88
CA VAL A 131 0.24 -3.78 -10.17
C VAL A 131 -0.15 -5.20 -10.54
N ILE A 132 -1.44 -5.42 -10.75
CA ILE A 132 -1.97 -6.72 -11.17
C ILE A 132 -2.73 -6.61 -12.48
N ASP A 133 -2.69 -7.68 -13.27
CA ASP A 133 -3.55 -7.83 -14.43
C ASP A 133 -4.99 -8.20 -14.02
N THR A 134 -5.90 -8.30 -15.00
CA THR A 134 -7.31 -8.66 -14.76
C THR A 134 -7.53 -10.11 -14.31
N LYS A 135 -6.50 -10.96 -14.39
CA LYS A 135 -6.49 -12.33 -13.87
C LYS A 135 -6.00 -12.40 -12.42
N GLY A 136 -5.43 -11.31 -11.90
CA GLY A 136 -4.90 -11.21 -10.54
C GLY A 136 -3.42 -11.61 -10.42
N ASN A 137 -2.69 -11.70 -11.52
CA ASN A 137 -1.25 -11.94 -11.51
C ASN A 137 -0.51 -10.62 -11.24
N ILE A 138 0.52 -10.65 -10.39
CA ILE A 138 1.38 -9.48 -10.17
C ILE A 138 2.29 -9.27 -11.38
N VAL A 139 2.20 -8.08 -11.98
CA VAL A 139 3.05 -7.65 -13.10
C VAL A 139 4.22 -6.82 -12.59
N GLU A 140 3.99 -5.98 -11.58
CA GLU A 140 5.03 -5.15 -10.96
C GLU A 140 4.67 -4.88 -9.50
N GLN A 141 5.65 -4.88 -8.59
CA GLN A 141 5.46 -4.50 -7.20
C GLN A 141 6.70 -3.80 -6.66
N GLY A 142 6.54 -2.97 -5.64
CA GLY A 142 7.69 -2.36 -4.98
C GLY A 142 7.34 -1.32 -3.93
N THR A 143 8.39 -0.87 -3.24
CA THR A 143 8.31 0.22 -2.27
C THR A 143 8.31 1.57 -2.98
N LEU A 144 7.56 2.53 -2.42
CA LEU A 144 7.60 3.93 -2.85
C LEU A 144 8.50 4.77 -1.92
N ASN A 145 9.28 4.13 -1.04
CA ASN A 145 10.03 4.82 0.02
C ASN A 145 11.51 5.02 -0.26
N SER A 146 12.10 4.09 -1.01
CA SER A 146 13.52 4.05 -1.35
C SER A 146 13.72 4.15 -2.87
N ASP A 147 14.86 4.67 -3.28
CA ASP A 147 15.30 4.78 -4.67
C ASP A 147 14.41 5.57 -5.63
N LEU A 148 13.67 6.56 -5.09
CA LEU A 148 13.07 7.60 -5.92
C LEU A 148 14.19 8.53 -6.42
N GLN A 149 14.69 8.26 -7.63
CA GLN A 149 15.83 8.95 -8.24
C GLN A 149 17.13 8.84 -7.42
N GLY A 150 17.38 7.66 -6.82
CA GLY A 150 18.58 7.39 -6.01
C GLY A 150 18.59 8.09 -4.65
N GLN A 151 17.41 8.51 -4.14
CA GLN A 151 17.26 9.13 -2.83
C GLN A 151 16.41 8.25 -1.92
N ASN A 152 16.92 7.96 -0.72
CA ASN A 152 16.17 7.26 0.33
C ASN A 152 15.38 8.27 1.18
N TYR A 153 14.12 8.51 0.83
CA TYR A 153 13.28 9.47 1.54
C TYR A 153 12.85 8.97 2.93
N ALA A 154 12.74 7.65 3.13
CA ALA A 154 12.44 7.09 4.45
C ALA A 154 13.53 7.45 5.46
N GLU A 155 14.78 7.19 5.11
CA GLU A 155 15.93 7.52 5.96
C GLU A 155 16.04 9.03 6.23
N LYS A 156 15.79 9.86 5.22
CA LYS A 156 15.78 11.33 5.39
C LYS A 156 14.68 11.80 6.33
N LEU A 157 13.49 11.23 6.21
CA LEU A 157 12.35 11.58 7.07
C LEU A 157 12.59 11.11 8.51
N GLU A 158 13.18 9.93 8.71
CA GLU A 158 13.53 9.40 10.03
C GLU A 158 14.65 10.22 10.69
N ASN A 159 15.73 10.50 9.95
CA ASN A 159 16.82 11.35 10.46
C ASN A 159 16.33 12.74 10.84
N LEU A 160 15.48 13.35 10.02
CA LEU A 160 14.90 14.66 10.34
C LEU A 160 13.94 14.60 11.53
N ALA A 161 13.17 13.52 11.67
CA ALA A 161 12.32 13.31 12.84
C ALA A 161 13.14 13.19 14.13
N ARG A 162 14.25 12.45 14.09
CA ARG A 162 15.21 12.30 15.19
C ARG A 162 15.86 13.64 15.56
N GLN A 163 16.40 14.36 14.57
CA GLN A 163 16.98 15.69 14.78
C GLN A 163 15.98 16.68 15.39
N ARG A 164 14.70 16.60 15.00
CA ARG A 164 13.65 17.45 15.58
C ARG A 164 13.30 17.06 17.02
N ASP A 165 13.31 15.77 17.35
CA ASP A 165 13.11 15.31 18.72
C ASP A 165 14.28 15.73 19.62
N GLU A 166 15.51 15.64 19.12
CA GLU A 166 16.72 16.16 19.76
C GLU A 166 16.65 17.69 19.93
N ALA A 167 16.33 18.44 18.88
CA ALA A 167 16.19 19.90 18.92
C ALA A 167 15.10 20.37 19.90
N ARG A 168 14.01 19.62 20.03
CA ARG A 168 12.97 19.89 21.05
C ARG A 168 13.49 19.71 22.46
N LYS A 169 14.33 18.69 22.68
CA LYS A 169 14.96 18.42 23.98
C LYS A 169 16.09 19.39 24.28
N SER A 170 16.78 19.91 23.26
CA SER A 170 17.94 20.80 23.38
C SER A 170 17.62 22.30 23.16
N TRP A 171 16.35 22.66 22.97
CA TRP A 171 15.88 24.03 22.68
C TRP A 171 16.55 24.69 21.47
N GLN A 172 16.90 23.91 20.44
CA GLN A 172 17.47 24.40 19.18
C GLN A 172 16.38 24.69 18.14
N GLU A 173 16.74 25.44 17.09
CA GLU A 173 15.84 25.78 15.98
C GLU A 173 15.32 24.51 15.27
N ILE A 174 14.00 24.40 15.15
CA ILE A 174 13.34 23.20 14.63
C ILE A 174 13.23 23.33 13.09
N GLY A 175 14.10 22.65 12.36
CA GLY A 175 14.08 22.63 10.89
C GLY A 175 12.77 22.11 10.27
N THR A 176 12.36 22.65 9.12
CA THR A 176 11.03 22.40 8.52
C THR A 176 10.91 21.02 7.85
N ILE A 177 10.02 20.17 8.35
CA ILE A 177 9.74 18.81 7.80
C ILE A 177 8.74 18.83 6.63
N LYS A 178 8.03 19.94 6.45
CA LYS A 178 6.92 20.06 5.51
C LYS A 178 7.39 19.94 4.07
N GLU A 179 8.46 20.63 3.71
CA GLU A 179 9.02 20.68 2.36
C GLU A 179 9.62 19.34 1.95
N LEU A 180 10.26 18.62 2.88
CA LEU A 180 10.76 17.26 2.62
C LEU A 180 9.60 16.29 2.34
N LYS A 181 8.52 16.38 3.12
CA LYS A 181 7.29 15.61 2.89
C LYS A 181 6.64 15.95 1.55
N ASP A 182 6.57 17.23 1.19
CA ASP A 182 5.98 17.67 -0.08
C ASP A 182 6.85 17.20 -1.27
N GLY A 183 8.18 17.25 -1.13
CA GLY A 183 9.14 16.68 -2.09
C GLY A 183 8.96 15.17 -2.27
N TYR A 184 8.85 14.42 -1.18
CA TYR A 184 8.54 12.98 -1.21
C TYR A 184 7.22 12.71 -1.94
N VAL A 185 6.14 13.36 -1.54
CA VAL A 185 4.82 13.21 -2.16
C VAL A 185 4.88 13.46 -3.65
N SER A 186 5.62 14.48 -4.12
CA SER A 186 5.74 14.77 -5.55
C SER A 186 6.36 13.62 -6.35
N GLN A 187 7.35 12.92 -5.78
CA GLN A 187 8.02 11.80 -6.42
C GLN A 187 7.12 10.56 -6.44
N VAL A 188 6.38 10.31 -5.35
CA VAL A 188 5.39 9.24 -5.28
C VAL A 188 4.26 9.46 -6.28
N VAL A 189 3.71 10.68 -6.35
CA VAL A 189 2.67 11.06 -7.33
C VAL A 189 3.17 10.84 -8.75
N ARG A 190 4.41 11.24 -9.05
CA ARG A 190 5.01 11.02 -10.35
C ARG A 190 5.07 9.53 -10.69
N ARG A 191 5.57 8.72 -9.76
CA ARG A 191 5.69 7.27 -9.95
C ARG A 191 4.34 6.60 -10.19
N ILE A 192 3.31 6.95 -9.41
CA ILE A 192 1.96 6.41 -9.58
C ILE A 192 1.38 6.84 -10.93
N ALA A 193 1.54 8.11 -11.34
CA ALA A 193 1.08 8.59 -12.64
C ALA A 193 1.76 7.84 -13.80
N ASP A 194 3.08 7.59 -13.70
CA ASP A 194 3.80 6.80 -14.70
C ASP A 194 3.26 5.36 -14.77
N LEU A 195 2.93 4.73 -13.63
CA LEU A 195 2.30 3.40 -13.60
C LEU A 195 0.91 3.38 -14.23
N VAL A 196 0.08 4.39 -13.94
CA VAL A 196 -1.26 4.55 -14.54
C VAL A 196 -1.19 4.58 -16.06
N ILE A 197 -0.23 5.33 -16.62
CA ILE A 197 -0.04 5.40 -18.07
C ILE A 197 0.56 4.11 -18.63
N LYS A 198 1.64 3.60 -18.00
CA LYS A 198 2.34 2.40 -18.47
C LYS A 198 1.42 1.18 -18.59
N TYR A 199 0.50 1.03 -17.65
CA TYR A 199 -0.33 -0.17 -17.53
C TYR A 199 -1.80 0.05 -17.91
N ASN A 200 -2.17 1.23 -18.42
CA ASN A 200 -3.57 1.60 -18.61
C ASN A 200 -4.40 1.29 -17.34
N GLY A 201 -3.85 1.71 -16.20
CA GLY A 201 -4.21 1.19 -14.89
C GLY A 201 -5.18 2.09 -14.13
N ILE A 202 -6.06 1.47 -13.34
CA ILE A 202 -6.79 2.17 -12.28
C ILE A 202 -6.01 2.10 -10.97
N VAL A 203 -6.18 3.07 -10.07
CA VAL A 203 -5.53 3.09 -8.77
C VAL A 203 -6.55 2.77 -7.68
N VAL A 204 -6.20 1.87 -6.78
CA VAL A 204 -7.04 1.49 -5.64
C VAL A 204 -6.30 1.82 -4.35
N LEU A 205 -6.98 2.57 -3.50
CA LEU A 205 -6.51 3.01 -2.19
C LEU A 205 -7.45 2.47 -1.12
N GLU A 206 -6.95 2.35 0.09
CA GLU A 206 -7.81 2.07 1.24
C GLU A 206 -8.61 3.32 1.65
N ASP A 207 -9.90 3.14 1.90
CA ASP A 207 -10.73 4.11 2.58
C ASP A 207 -10.47 4.04 4.08
N LEU A 208 -9.76 5.04 4.59
CA LEU A 208 -9.53 5.20 6.00
C LEU A 208 -10.64 6.07 6.60
N ASN A 209 -11.60 5.44 7.27
CA ASN A 209 -12.58 6.17 8.08
C ASN A 209 -11.86 7.07 9.11
N THR A 210 -12.41 8.25 9.38
CA THR A 210 -11.85 9.29 10.26
C THR A 210 -11.47 8.79 11.67
N GLY A 211 -12.17 7.76 12.20
CA GLY A 211 -11.85 7.10 13.47
C GLY A 211 -10.62 6.18 13.42
N PHE A 212 -10.44 5.44 12.31
CA PHE A 212 -9.27 4.55 12.10
C PHE A 212 -7.97 5.35 11.90
N LYS A 213 -8.09 6.56 11.33
CA LYS A 213 -6.99 7.53 11.13
C LYS A 213 -6.41 8.11 12.44
N ARG A 214 -7.03 7.90 13.62
CA ARG A 214 -6.54 8.45 14.91
C ARG A 214 -5.50 7.57 15.61
N GLY A 215 -5.47 6.26 15.35
CA GLY A 215 -4.69 5.29 16.13
C GLY A 215 -3.28 4.96 15.61
N ARG A 216 -3.00 5.14 14.30
CA ARG A 216 -1.66 4.87 13.71
C ARG A 216 -0.85 6.17 13.57
N GLN A 217 -0.09 6.52 14.61
CA GLN A 217 0.70 7.76 14.70
C GLN A 217 2.22 7.54 14.55
N LYS A 218 2.68 6.92 13.45
CA LYS A 218 4.11 6.98 13.05
C LYS A 218 4.31 7.81 11.79
N ILE A 219 3.39 7.72 10.83
CA ILE A 219 3.32 8.60 9.66
C ILE A 219 2.13 9.54 9.85
N GLU A 220 2.38 10.84 9.69
CA GLU A 220 1.37 11.87 9.93
C GLU A 220 0.23 11.73 8.92
N LYS A 221 -1.02 11.62 9.40
CA LYS A 221 -2.26 11.60 8.61
C LYS A 221 -2.28 12.63 7.47
N SER A 222 -1.65 13.79 7.69
CA SER A 222 -1.52 14.87 6.71
C SER A 222 -0.73 14.48 5.45
N VAL A 223 0.26 13.58 5.53
CA VAL A 223 1.05 13.14 4.38
C VAL A 223 0.18 12.33 3.40
N TYR A 224 -0.68 11.46 3.91
CA TYR A 224 -1.57 10.65 3.08
C TYR A 224 -2.66 11.48 2.42
N GLN A 225 -3.29 12.37 3.18
CA GLN A 225 -4.30 13.29 2.62
C GLN A 225 -3.69 14.19 1.53
N LYS A 226 -2.46 14.67 1.76
CA LYS A 226 -1.70 15.42 0.75
C LYS A 226 -1.36 14.58 -0.47
N LEU A 227 -0.95 13.32 -0.29
CA LEU A 227 -0.64 12.41 -1.38
C LEU A 227 -1.86 12.20 -2.28
N GLU A 228 -3.00 11.85 -1.70
CA GLU A 228 -4.24 11.61 -2.44
C GLU A 228 -4.70 12.86 -3.19
N LEU A 229 -4.69 14.03 -2.53
CA LEU A 229 -5.06 15.29 -3.16
C LEU A 229 -4.09 15.68 -4.29
N ALA A 230 -2.77 15.52 -4.07
CA ALA A 230 -1.76 15.83 -5.07
C ALA A 230 -1.82 14.88 -6.27
N LEU A 231 -2.08 13.58 -6.03
CA LEU A 231 -2.28 12.59 -7.08
C LEU A 231 -3.52 12.94 -7.90
N ALA A 232 -4.64 13.23 -7.25
CA ALA A 232 -5.87 13.55 -7.95
C ALA A 232 -5.77 14.85 -8.75
N LYS A 233 -5.09 15.88 -8.21
CA LYS A 233 -4.78 17.12 -8.96
C LYS A 233 -3.85 16.85 -10.14
N LYS A 234 -2.84 15.98 -9.98
CA LYS A 234 -1.91 15.64 -11.07
C LYS A 234 -2.59 14.86 -12.20
N LEU A 235 -3.51 13.96 -11.86
CA LEU A 235 -4.29 13.17 -12.83
C LEU A 235 -5.42 13.99 -13.48
N ASN A 236 -5.83 15.13 -12.90
CA ASN A 236 -6.83 16.01 -13.50
C ASN A 236 -6.30 16.74 -14.73
N PHE A 237 -4.99 16.99 -14.76
CA PHE A 237 -4.27 17.54 -15.91
C PHE A 237 -2.84 16.98 -15.97
N LEU A 238 -2.72 15.79 -16.57
CA LEU A 238 -1.48 15.04 -16.69
C LEU A 238 -0.82 15.31 -18.04
N VAL A 239 0.40 15.84 -17.96
CA VAL A 239 1.26 16.13 -19.10
C VAL A 239 2.55 15.31 -19.01
N ASP A 240 2.90 14.63 -20.08
CA ASP A 240 4.23 14.12 -20.33
C ASP A 240 5.07 15.20 -21.01
N LYS A 241 6.17 15.57 -20.35
CA LYS A 241 7.11 16.58 -20.87
C LYS A 241 7.94 16.08 -22.05
N SER A 242 7.88 14.78 -22.35
CA SER A 242 8.52 14.17 -23.52
C SER A 242 7.66 14.25 -24.77
N ALA A 243 6.34 14.39 -24.61
CA ALA A 243 5.39 14.37 -25.71
C ALA A 243 5.53 15.62 -26.58
N GLN A 244 5.48 15.43 -27.89
CA GLN A 244 5.48 16.53 -28.85
C GLN A 244 4.11 17.21 -28.88
N ASP A 245 4.06 18.47 -29.30
CA ASP A 245 2.79 19.19 -29.38
C ASP A 245 1.81 18.47 -30.32
N GLY A 246 0.54 18.34 -29.90
CA GLY A 246 -0.49 17.61 -30.64
C GLY A 246 -0.53 16.10 -30.38
N GLU A 247 0.44 15.53 -29.67
CA GLU A 247 0.40 14.13 -29.19
C GLU A 247 -0.41 14.00 -27.90
N VAL A 248 -0.95 12.81 -27.63
CA VAL A 248 -1.62 12.52 -26.35
C VAL A 248 -0.62 12.69 -25.21
N GLY A 249 -1.01 13.44 -24.18
CA GLY A 249 -0.13 13.75 -23.05
C GLY A 249 0.72 15.00 -23.25
N SER A 250 0.74 15.62 -24.43
CA SER A 250 1.28 16.97 -24.61
C SER A 250 0.43 18.01 -23.87
N PRO A 251 0.91 19.25 -23.64
CA PRO A 251 0.08 20.26 -22.99
C PRO A 251 -1.27 20.49 -23.69
N SER A 252 -1.30 20.54 -25.03
CA SER A 252 -2.51 20.75 -25.84
C SER A 252 -3.47 19.55 -25.87
N ARG A 253 -3.01 18.37 -25.45
CA ARG A 253 -3.82 17.15 -25.33
C ARG A 253 -3.50 16.40 -24.04
N ALA A 254 -3.47 17.14 -22.94
CA ALA A 254 -3.22 16.58 -21.61
C ALA A 254 -4.30 15.56 -21.24
N LEU A 255 -3.89 14.54 -20.49
CA LEU A 255 -4.82 13.53 -19.98
C LEU A 255 -5.56 14.05 -18.76
N GLN A 256 -6.88 13.82 -18.69
CA GLN A 256 -7.74 14.21 -17.58
C GLN A 256 -8.45 12.97 -17.04
N LEU A 257 -7.79 12.28 -16.12
CA LEU A 257 -8.19 10.97 -15.59
C LEU A 257 -8.95 11.07 -14.26
N THR A 258 -9.01 12.25 -13.66
CA THR A 258 -9.79 12.57 -12.47
C THR A 258 -10.54 13.88 -12.69
N PRO A 259 -11.72 14.08 -12.06
CA PRO A 259 -12.44 15.33 -12.18
C PRO A 259 -11.73 16.43 -11.38
N LEU A 260 -12.17 17.68 -11.55
CA LEU A 260 -11.61 18.81 -10.83
C LEU A 260 -11.88 18.64 -9.32
N ILE A 261 -10.82 18.77 -8.51
CA ILE A 261 -10.89 18.66 -7.05
C ILE A 261 -10.23 19.88 -6.42
N ASN A 262 -10.98 20.57 -5.56
CA ASN A 262 -10.47 21.74 -4.86
C ASN A 262 -9.81 21.33 -3.54
N ASN A 263 -10.47 20.45 -2.78
CA ASN A 263 -10.07 20.06 -1.44
C ASN A 263 -10.32 18.56 -1.17
N PHE A 264 -9.70 18.05 -0.10
CA PHE A 264 -9.80 16.63 0.27
C PHE A 264 -11.19 16.23 0.80
N GLY A 265 -11.97 17.17 1.36
CA GLY A 265 -13.30 16.88 1.91
C GLY A 265 -14.33 16.48 0.84
N GLU A 266 -14.11 16.91 -0.41
CA GLU A 266 -14.85 16.40 -1.56
C GLU A 266 -14.56 14.91 -1.75
N MET A 267 -13.30 14.50 -1.63
CA MET A 267 -12.85 13.13 -1.90
C MET A 267 -13.42 12.10 -0.93
N GLU A 268 -13.51 12.43 0.36
CA GLU A 268 -13.99 11.51 1.41
C GLU A 268 -15.43 11.00 1.21
N LYS A 269 -16.23 11.66 0.39
CA LYS A 269 -17.65 11.32 0.19
C LYS A 269 -17.88 10.24 -0.87
N TRP A 270 -16.91 9.98 -1.74
CA TRP A 270 -17.11 9.14 -2.92
C TRP A 270 -16.08 8.01 -2.99
N LYS A 271 -16.54 6.84 -3.43
CA LYS A 271 -15.69 5.65 -3.61
C LYS A 271 -14.90 5.65 -4.92
N GLN A 272 -15.18 6.60 -5.82
CA GLN A 272 -14.53 6.72 -7.13
C GLN A 272 -14.34 8.19 -7.51
N TRP A 273 -13.13 8.49 -7.98
CA TRP A 273 -12.72 9.77 -8.57
C TRP A 273 -11.97 9.49 -9.88
N GLY A 274 -12.71 9.42 -10.99
CA GLY A 274 -12.18 8.99 -12.27
C GLY A 274 -11.54 7.61 -12.17
N VAL A 275 -10.22 7.53 -12.36
CA VAL A 275 -9.43 6.30 -12.25
C VAL A 275 -8.98 5.95 -10.82
N LEU A 276 -9.30 6.78 -9.81
CA LEU A 276 -9.00 6.51 -8.40
C LEU A 276 -10.19 5.83 -7.71
N PHE A 277 -9.96 4.73 -7.02
CA PHE A 277 -10.97 3.93 -6.33
C PHE A 277 -10.60 3.69 -4.86
N TYR A 278 -11.61 3.52 -4.02
CA TYR A 278 -11.44 3.40 -2.57
C TYR A 278 -12.11 2.15 -2.01
N THR A 279 -11.34 1.29 -1.34
CA THR A 279 -11.79 0.01 -0.77
C THR A 279 -11.60 -0.06 0.74
N ARG A 280 -12.32 -0.95 1.45
CA ARG A 280 -12.09 -1.15 2.89
C ARG A 280 -10.75 -1.82 3.15
N ALA A 281 -10.02 -1.33 4.16
CA ALA A 281 -8.76 -1.91 4.66
C ALA A 281 -8.90 -3.29 5.35
N ALA A 282 -10.13 -3.79 5.52
CA ALA A 282 -10.36 -5.06 6.19
C ALA A 282 -9.68 -6.21 5.42
N TYR A 283 -8.86 -7.00 6.12
CA TYR A 283 -8.23 -8.22 5.62
C TYR A 283 -7.25 -8.07 4.44
N THR A 284 -6.84 -6.86 4.07
CA THR A 284 -5.88 -6.62 2.96
C THR A 284 -4.48 -7.15 3.31
N SER A 285 -3.94 -6.83 4.47
CA SER A 285 -2.58 -7.27 4.84
C SER A 285 -2.49 -8.66 5.49
N ILE A 286 -3.63 -9.34 5.74
CA ILE A 286 -3.71 -10.58 6.52
C ILE A 286 -4.50 -11.70 5.81
N THR A 287 -4.42 -11.73 4.48
CA THR A 287 -4.97 -12.80 3.63
C THR A 287 -3.82 -13.55 2.96
N ASP A 288 -3.87 -14.88 2.93
CA ASP A 288 -2.98 -15.75 2.17
C ASP A 288 -3.19 -15.50 0.66
N PRO A 289 -2.16 -15.04 -0.08
CA PRO A 289 -2.31 -14.70 -1.49
C PRO A 289 -2.55 -15.92 -2.40
N ILE A 290 -2.29 -17.15 -1.91
CA ILE A 290 -2.48 -18.38 -2.69
C ILE A 290 -3.87 -18.95 -2.46
N THR A 291 -4.18 -19.28 -1.20
CA THR A 291 -5.43 -19.99 -0.86
C THR A 291 -6.59 -19.04 -0.62
N GLY A 292 -6.30 -17.76 -0.38
CA GLY A 292 -7.29 -16.79 0.08
C GLY A 292 -7.67 -16.95 1.56
N PHE A 293 -6.98 -17.83 2.31
CA PHE A 293 -7.21 -18.02 3.73
C PHE A 293 -6.95 -16.72 4.51
N ARG A 294 -7.84 -16.41 5.46
CA ARG A 294 -7.64 -15.39 6.48
C ARG A 294 -8.19 -15.89 7.80
N LYS A 295 -7.78 -15.28 8.91
CA LYS A 295 -8.46 -15.51 10.19
C LYS A 295 -9.94 -15.15 10.05
N ASN A 296 -10.78 -16.16 10.19
CA ASN A 296 -12.23 -16.09 10.00
C ASN A 296 -13.01 -16.69 11.15
N ILE A 297 -12.37 -17.01 12.28
CA ILE A 297 -13.05 -17.49 13.49
C ILE A 297 -12.63 -16.66 14.70
N PHE A 298 -13.54 -16.54 15.66
CA PHE A 298 -13.30 -15.93 16.96
C PHE A 298 -13.38 -17.00 18.05
N LEU A 299 -12.36 -17.05 18.90
CA LEU A 299 -12.30 -17.94 20.04
C LEU A 299 -12.40 -17.10 21.32
N PRO A 300 -13.46 -17.28 22.14
CA PRO A 300 -13.68 -16.49 23.34
C PRO A 300 -12.64 -16.80 24.43
N ARG A 301 -12.51 -15.92 25.42
CA ARG A 301 -11.60 -16.07 26.58
C ARG A 301 -12.23 -15.56 27.89
N ASP A 302 -13.53 -15.76 28.03
CA ASP A 302 -14.34 -15.30 29.16
C ASP A 302 -14.55 -16.43 30.18
N THR A 303 -15.24 -17.52 29.79
CA THR A 303 -15.58 -18.60 30.74
C THR A 303 -15.06 -19.95 30.27
N VAL A 304 -14.73 -20.84 31.21
CA VAL A 304 -14.30 -22.23 30.88
C VAL A 304 -15.30 -22.93 29.96
N LYS A 305 -16.60 -22.77 30.25
CA LYS A 305 -17.69 -23.33 29.43
C LYS A 305 -17.63 -22.84 27.98
N SER A 306 -17.58 -21.53 27.78
CA SER A 306 -17.54 -20.94 26.43
C SER A 306 -16.26 -21.28 25.66
N MET A 307 -15.11 -21.36 26.36
CA MET A 307 -13.84 -21.74 25.75
C MET A 307 -13.88 -23.20 25.32
N ARG A 308 -14.40 -24.09 26.17
CA ARG A 308 -14.60 -25.50 25.84
C ARG A 308 -15.54 -25.66 24.64
N GLU A 309 -16.71 -25.02 24.67
CA GLU A 309 -17.66 -25.04 23.54
C GLU A 309 -17.00 -24.59 22.23
N ALA A 310 -16.21 -23.51 22.26
CA ALA A 310 -15.51 -23.04 21.07
C ALA A 310 -14.44 -24.02 20.55
N ILE A 311 -13.75 -24.74 21.44
CA ILE A 311 -12.81 -25.80 21.04
C ILE A 311 -13.55 -27.00 20.44
N LEU A 312 -14.72 -27.35 20.98
CA LEU A 312 -15.55 -28.46 20.48
C LEU A 312 -16.23 -28.16 19.13
N ASN A 313 -16.23 -26.91 18.68
CA ASN A 313 -16.74 -26.54 17.34
C ASN A 313 -15.77 -26.85 16.19
N PHE A 314 -14.54 -27.28 16.48
CA PHE A 314 -13.63 -27.79 15.45
C PHE A 314 -14.08 -29.18 15.00
N ASP A 315 -13.93 -29.49 13.71
CA ASP A 315 -14.25 -30.80 13.16
C ASP A 315 -13.21 -31.86 13.58
N GLY A 316 -11.97 -31.44 13.83
CA GLY A 316 -10.92 -32.33 14.30
C GLY A 316 -9.65 -31.63 14.75
N ILE A 317 -9.02 -32.18 15.77
CA ILE A 317 -7.70 -31.77 16.27
C ILE A 317 -6.85 -33.03 16.37
N ASN A 318 -5.75 -33.05 15.63
CA ASN A 318 -4.91 -34.24 15.46
C ASN A 318 -3.44 -33.85 15.27
N TYR A 319 -2.56 -34.84 15.31
CA TYR A 319 -1.13 -34.67 15.06
C TYR A 319 -0.71 -35.42 13.80
N ASP A 320 -0.07 -34.72 12.87
CA ASP A 320 0.54 -35.26 11.66
C ASP A 320 2.01 -35.60 11.95
N GLN A 321 2.32 -36.90 12.03
CA GLN A 321 3.67 -37.39 12.29
C GLN A 321 4.64 -37.05 11.16
N THR A 322 4.17 -36.98 9.91
CA THR A 322 5.02 -36.71 8.74
C THR A 322 5.51 -35.27 8.73
N LYS A 323 4.63 -34.33 9.12
CA LYS A 323 4.95 -32.91 9.22
C LYS A 323 5.46 -32.49 10.61
N ASN A 324 5.43 -33.41 11.58
CA ASN A 324 5.71 -33.14 12.98
C ASN A 324 4.91 -31.92 13.49
N ALA A 325 3.58 -31.94 13.28
CA ALA A 325 2.73 -30.77 13.49
C ALA A 325 1.32 -31.14 13.92
N TYR A 326 0.68 -30.29 14.72
CA TYR A 326 -0.76 -30.38 14.96
C TYR A 326 -1.52 -29.76 13.80
N TYR A 327 -2.67 -30.35 13.46
CA TYR A 327 -3.61 -29.78 12.52
C TYR A 327 -5.01 -29.68 13.11
N PHE A 328 -5.70 -28.62 12.72
CA PHE A 328 -7.04 -28.29 13.16
C PHE A 328 -7.92 -28.14 11.93
N THR A 329 -8.95 -28.96 11.83
CA THR A 329 -9.94 -28.90 10.75
C THR A 329 -11.21 -28.26 11.27
N TYR A 330 -11.78 -27.32 10.51
CA TYR A 330 -13.01 -26.64 10.91
C TYR A 330 -13.77 -26.04 9.73
N ASP A 331 -15.10 -26.03 9.83
CA ASP A 331 -15.97 -25.14 9.06
C ASP A 331 -16.19 -23.81 9.81
N PRO A 332 -15.87 -22.65 9.22
CA PRO A 332 -16.11 -21.34 9.85
C PRO A 332 -17.57 -21.12 10.28
N SER A 333 -18.54 -21.72 9.60
CA SER A 333 -19.97 -21.61 9.91
C SER A 333 -20.35 -22.23 11.26
N ASN A 334 -19.52 -23.14 11.80
CA ASN A 334 -19.68 -23.70 13.15
C ASN A 334 -19.33 -22.68 14.27
N PHE A 335 -18.78 -21.51 13.93
CA PHE A 335 -18.37 -20.49 14.89
C PHE A 335 -19.32 -19.29 14.88
N LYS A 336 -19.63 -18.77 16.08
CA LYS A 336 -20.55 -17.62 16.23
C LYS A 336 -20.08 -16.41 15.42
N GLY A 337 -21.02 -15.80 14.69
CA GLY A 337 -20.79 -14.56 13.94
C GLY A 337 -20.30 -14.73 12.50
N ASN A 338 -20.10 -15.98 12.02
CA ASN A 338 -19.72 -16.24 10.64
C ASN A 338 -20.93 -16.52 9.76
N LYS A 339 -21.04 -15.74 8.67
CA LYS A 339 -22.03 -15.95 7.60
C LYS A 339 -21.39 -16.47 6.30
N CYS A 340 -20.10 -16.78 6.33
CA CYS A 340 -19.35 -17.11 5.13
C CYS A 340 -19.61 -18.56 4.67
N SER A 341 -19.36 -18.82 3.38
CA SER A 341 -19.62 -20.12 2.74
C SER A 341 -18.90 -21.27 3.46
N SER A 342 -19.53 -22.45 3.48
CA SER A 342 -19.15 -23.74 4.09
C SER A 342 -17.83 -24.35 3.58
N GLN A 343 -16.76 -23.55 3.57
CA GLN A 343 -15.43 -24.01 3.19
C GLN A 343 -14.72 -24.48 4.46
N THR A 344 -14.53 -25.80 4.55
CA THR A 344 -13.68 -26.40 5.57
C THR A 344 -12.21 -25.99 5.36
N TRP A 345 -11.55 -25.58 6.44
CA TRP A 345 -10.13 -25.24 6.47
C TRP A 345 -9.38 -26.22 7.36
N THR A 346 -8.16 -26.55 6.95
CA THR A 346 -7.19 -27.28 7.79
C THR A 346 -5.97 -26.41 8.01
N ILE A 347 -5.73 -26.00 9.25
CA ILE A 347 -4.59 -25.18 9.66
C ILE A 347 -3.56 -26.04 10.39
N TYR A 348 -2.26 -25.77 10.18
CA TYR A 348 -1.17 -26.51 10.79
C TYR A 348 -0.31 -25.63 11.71
N SER A 349 0.25 -26.25 12.75
CA SER A 349 1.11 -25.59 13.72
C SER A 349 2.59 -25.44 13.30
N CYS A 350 3.00 -26.04 12.18
CA CYS A 350 4.38 -26.03 11.65
C CYS A 350 4.75 -24.72 10.94
N VAL A 351 4.42 -23.59 11.56
CA VAL A 351 4.61 -22.26 10.99
C VAL A 351 5.30 -21.33 11.97
N ASP A 352 6.21 -20.51 11.46
CA ASP A 352 6.97 -19.58 12.30
C ASP A 352 6.07 -18.44 12.75
N ARG A 353 6.18 -18.08 14.03
CA ARG A 353 5.41 -16.99 14.61
C ARG A 353 6.29 -16.09 15.45
N ILE A 354 5.94 -14.80 15.47
CA ILE A 354 6.59 -13.79 16.29
C ILE A 354 5.56 -13.19 17.23
N ILE A 355 5.89 -13.11 18.52
CA ILE A 355 5.09 -12.40 19.52
C ILE A 355 5.85 -11.15 19.95
N ASN A 356 5.11 -10.04 20.06
CA ASN A 356 5.63 -8.80 20.58
C ASN A 356 5.20 -8.67 22.04
N LYS A 357 6.17 -8.59 22.95
CA LYS A 357 5.94 -8.41 24.39
C LYS A 357 6.56 -7.10 24.84
N ARG A 358 5.90 -6.41 25.76
CA ARG A 358 6.49 -5.24 26.40
C ARG A 358 7.38 -5.72 27.55
N ASN A 359 8.67 -5.41 27.47
CA ASN A 359 9.60 -5.63 28.56
C ASN A 359 9.17 -4.78 29.76
N LYS A 360 9.05 -5.42 30.93
CA LYS A 360 8.54 -4.78 32.15
C LYS A 360 9.52 -3.77 32.76
N GLU A 361 10.82 -3.96 32.54
CA GLU A 361 11.89 -3.12 33.08
C GLU A 361 12.21 -1.96 32.16
N SER A 362 12.44 -2.23 30.87
CA SER A 362 12.80 -1.20 29.89
C SER A 362 11.60 -0.45 29.33
N GLY A 363 10.39 -1.00 29.49
CA GLY A 363 9.16 -0.48 28.91
C GLY A 363 9.08 -0.57 27.38
N LYS A 364 10.12 -1.13 26.72
CA LYS A 364 10.23 -1.28 25.27
C LYS A 364 9.52 -2.54 24.78
N TRP A 365 9.12 -2.55 23.51
CA TRP A 365 8.59 -3.73 22.86
C TRP A 365 9.72 -4.59 22.33
N GLU A 366 9.67 -5.89 22.64
CA GLU A 366 10.61 -6.90 22.21
C GLU A 366 9.87 -7.99 21.43
N SER A 367 10.49 -8.44 20.34
CA SER A 367 9.96 -9.46 19.45
C SER A 367 10.62 -10.80 19.77
N HIS A 368 9.81 -11.83 19.97
CA HIS A 368 10.30 -13.18 20.26
C HIS A 368 9.74 -14.19 19.26
N PRO A 369 10.59 -14.98 18.58
CA PRO A 369 10.16 -16.15 17.85
C PRO A 369 9.47 -17.14 18.78
N ILE A 370 8.46 -17.84 18.28
CA ILE A 370 7.77 -18.87 19.04
C ILE A 370 7.31 -20.02 18.16
N ASN A 371 7.51 -21.24 18.65
CA ASN A 371 7.06 -22.47 18.03
C ASN A 371 5.73 -22.94 18.64
N ALA A 372 4.65 -22.87 17.85
CA ALA A 372 3.33 -23.29 18.29
C ALA A 372 3.24 -24.80 18.54
N THR A 373 3.94 -25.62 17.76
CA THR A 373 3.98 -27.08 17.93
C THR A 373 4.59 -27.47 19.27
N GLU A 374 5.71 -26.86 19.66
CA GLU A 374 6.35 -27.12 20.96
C GLU A 374 5.43 -26.73 22.12
N LYS A 375 4.78 -25.56 22.03
CA LYS A 375 3.83 -25.13 23.06
C LYS A 375 2.64 -26.07 23.20
N LEU A 376 2.12 -26.60 22.09
CA LEU A 376 1.06 -27.60 22.11
C LEU A 376 1.56 -28.93 22.69
N ASN A 377 2.79 -29.35 22.40
CA ASN A 377 3.37 -30.55 23.02
C ASN A 377 3.42 -30.43 24.55
N ASP A 378 3.94 -29.31 25.08
CA ASP A 378 4.02 -29.05 26.53
C ASP A 378 2.63 -29.04 27.18
N LEU A 379 1.68 -28.34 26.55
CA LEU A 379 0.31 -28.19 27.05
C LEU A 379 -0.43 -29.52 27.12
N LEU A 380 -0.39 -30.31 26.04
CA LEU A 380 -1.10 -31.59 25.97
C LEU A 380 -0.45 -32.65 26.88
N ALA A 381 0.90 -32.70 26.92
CA ALA A 381 1.62 -33.64 27.77
C ALA A 381 1.36 -33.38 29.27
N SER A 382 1.38 -32.11 29.70
CA SER A 382 1.12 -31.74 31.10
C SER A 382 -0.29 -32.10 31.59
N HIS A 383 -1.24 -32.35 30.68
CA HIS A 383 -2.62 -32.74 30.99
C HIS A 383 -2.95 -34.20 30.61
N ASN A 384 -1.93 -35.00 30.30
CA ASN A 384 -2.04 -36.41 29.88
C ASN A 384 -2.94 -36.61 28.65
N ILE A 385 -2.90 -35.68 27.69
CA ILE A 385 -3.60 -35.82 26.40
C ILE A 385 -2.63 -36.48 25.41
N ASN A 386 -3.01 -37.63 24.89
CA ASN A 386 -2.19 -38.39 23.96
C ASN A 386 -2.31 -37.82 22.54
N LYS A 387 -1.21 -37.21 22.05
CA LYS A 387 -1.14 -36.64 20.71
C LYS A 387 -1.29 -37.66 19.56
N ASN A 388 -1.06 -38.95 19.82
CA ASN A 388 -1.17 -40.00 18.80
C ASN A 388 -2.62 -40.47 18.56
N LEU A 389 -3.57 -39.99 19.36
CA LEU A 389 -5.00 -40.23 19.21
C LEU A 389 -5.71 -38.91 18.87
N PRO A 390 -6.94 -38.96 18.32
CA PRO A 390 -7.74 -37.75 18.14
C PRO A 390 -7.87 -36.96 19.46
N ILE A 391 -7.51 -35.69 19.42
CA ILE A 391 -7.40 -34.85 20.62
C ILE A 391 -8.77 -34.34 21.07
N LEU A 392 -9.67 -34.08 20.11
CA LEU A 392 -10.98 -33.51 20.40
C LEU A 392 -11.83 -34.41 21.32
N PRO A 393 -11.98 -35.73 21.07
CA PRO A 393 -12.74 -36.62 21.97
C PRO A 393 -12.10 -36.74 23.36
N GLN A 394 -10.77 -36.65 23.46
CA GLN A 394 -10.08 -36.66 24.75
C GLN A 394 -10.43 -35.40 25.57
N ILE A 395 -10.51 -34.23 24.94
CA ILE A 395 -10.94 -32.99 25.60
C ILE A 395 -12.43 -33.06 25.96
N GLU A 396 -13.27 -33.58 25.06
CA GLU A 396 -14.71 -33.69 25.28
C GLU A 396 -15.04 -34.57 26.49
N ALA A 397 -14.34 -35.69 26.66
CA ALA A 397 -14.55 -36.61 27.78
C ALA A 397 -14.03 -36.09 29.14
N ARG A 398 -13.30 -34.97 29.17
CA ARG A 398 -12.62 -34.46 30.38
C ARG A 398 -13.34 -33.21 30.92
N ASN A 399 -13.96 -33.34 32.09
CA ASN A 399 -14.60 -32.23 32.82
C ASN A 399 -13.67 -31.56 33.86
N ASP A 400 -12.49 -32.14 34.09
CA ASP A 400 -11.50 -31.73 35.09
C ASP A 400 -10.45 -30.73 34.54
N LEU A 401 -10.44 -30.46 33.23
CA LEU A 401 -9.47 -29.55 32.62
C LEU A 401 -9.65 -28.11 33.14
N PRO A 402 -8.58 -27.47 33.65
CA PRO A 402 -8.68 -26.13 34.24
C PRO A 402 -8.91 -25.07 33.17
N GLY A 403 -9.47 -23.91 33.54
CA GLY A 403 -9.65 -22.79 32.60
C GLY A 403 -8.37 -22.37 31.89
N LYS A 404 -7.25 -22.40 32.61
CA LYS A 404 -5.91 -22.11 32.10
C LYS A 404 -5.50 -23.00 30.93
N PHE A 405 -5.90 -24.28 30.92
CA PHE A 405 -5.65 -25.18 29.79
C PHE A 405 -6.29 -24.65 28.51
N TYR A 406 -7.57 -24.26 28.59
CA TYR A 406 -8.30 -23.73 27.44
C TYR A 406 -7.76 -22.36 27.00
N GLU A 407 -7.37 -21.49 27.92
CA GLU A 407 -6.74 -20.21 27.60
C GLU A 407 -5.44 -20.38 26.81
N GLU A 408 -4.59 -21.33 27.23
CA GLU A 408 -3.32 -21.65 26.57
C GLU A 408 -3.55 -22.32 25.20
N LEU A 409 -4.51 -23.23 25.09
CA LEU A 409 -4.89 -23.87 23.82
C LEU A 409 -5.41 -22.84 22.82
N ILE A 410 -6.35 -22.00 23.25
CA ILE A 410 -6.91 -20.90 22.43
C ILE A 410 -5.81 -19.91 22.05
N TRP A 411 -4.85 -19.66 22.93
CA TRP A 411 -3.71 -18.82 22.60
C TRP A 411 -2.81 -19.45 21.54
N CYS A 412 -2.52 -20.75 21.63
CA CYS A 412 -1.78 -21.46 20.58
C CYS A 412 -2.52 -21.44 19.24
N ILE A 413 -3.83 -21.66 19.22
CA ILE A 413 -4.63 -21.61 17.97
C ILE A 413 -4.63 -20.20 17.38
N ASN A 414 -4.81 -19.16 18.22
CA ASN A 414 -4.74 -17.77 17.76
C ASN A 414 -3.35 -17.42 17.19
N LEU A 415 -2.29 -17.98 17.76
CA LEU A 415 -0.92 -17.83 17.28
C LEU A 415 -0.77 -18.50 15.90
N ILE A 416 -1.31 -19.70 15.71
CA ILE A 416 -1.33 -20.38 14.39
C ILE A 416 -2.09 -19.53 13.36
N LEU A 417 -3.22 -18.93 13.73
CA LEU A 417 -4.03 -18.07 12.86
C LEU A 417 -3.40 -16.70 12.56
N GLN A 418 -2.23 -16.37 13.14
CA GLN A 418 -1.53 -15.11 12.88
C GLN A 418 -0.69 -15.19 11.59
N LEU A 419 -1.26 -14.75 10.47
CA LEU A 419 -0.57 -14.78 9.17
C LEU A 419 0.62 -13.79 9.08
N ARG A 420 0.41 -12.54 9.49
CA ARG A 420 1.44 -11.48 9.41
C ARG A 420 2.28 -11.45 10.67
N ASN A 421 3.59 -11.47 10.50
CA ASN A 421 4.57 -11.51 11.57
C ASN A 421 5.62 -10.42 11.33
N SER A 422 5.81 -9.55 12.31
CA SER A 422 6.72 -8.41 12.20
C SER A 422 7.59 -8.25 13.43
N ASP A 423 8.88 -8.02 13.20
CA ASP A 423 9.89 -7.67 14.20
C ASP A 423 10.51 -6.33 13.79
N SER A 424 10.37 -5.32 14.64
CA SER A 424 10.93 -3.99 14.37
C SER A 424 12.43 -3.92 14.59
N SER A 425 13.01 -4.75 15.46
CA SER A 425 14.45 -4.74 15.75
C SER A 425 15.26 -5.29 14.58
N ASN A 426 14.77 -6.35 13.94
CA ASN A 426 15.41 -7.00 12.79
C ASN A 426 14.83 -6.58 11.44
N ASN A 427 14.06 -5.48 11.39
CA ASN A 427 13.35 -4.99 10.21
C ASN A 427 12.62 -6.10 9.40
N THR A 428 12.07 -7.09 10.10
CA THR A 428 11.42 -8.24 9.48
C THR A 428 9.91 -8.00 9.42
N ASP A 429 9.29 -8.29 8.28
CA ASP A 429 7.83 -8.24 8.07
C ASP A 429 7.43 -9.26 6.99
N PHE A 430 6.84 -10.38 7.42
CA PHE A 430 6.49 -11.46 6.51
C PHE A 430 5.07 -11.97 6.71
N ILE A 431 4.56 -12.60 5.66
CA ILE A 431 3.31 -13.37 5.69
C ILE A 431 3.65 -14.85 5.63
N GLN A 432 3.06 -15.63 6.53
CA GLN A 432 3.14 -17.08 6.49
C GLN A 432 1.77 -17.73 6.76
N SER A 433 1.26 -18.42 5.74
CA SER A 433 -0.02 -19.13 5.82
C SER A 433 0.11 -20.42 6.63
N PRO A 434 -0.84 -20.70 7.55
CA PRO A 434 -0.93 -21.99 8.23
C PRO A 434 -1.68 -23.05 7.41
N VAL A 435 -2.15 -22.73 6.20
CA VAL A 435 -2.87 -23.64 5.31
C VAL A 435 -1.94 -24.07 4.18
N GLU A 436 -1.99 -25.33 3.77
CA GLU A 436 -1.25 -25.83 2.60
C GLU A 436 -1.56 -24.99 1.34
N PRO A 437 -0.55 -24.58 0.55
CA PRO A 437 0.84 -25.08 0.52
C PRO A 437 1.82 -24.32 1.45
N PHE A 438 1.33 -23.69 2.52
CA PHE A 438 2.12 -22.96 3.52
C PHE A 438 2.92 -21.81 2.92
N PHE A 439 2.25 -20.92 2.16
CA PHE A 439 2.89 -19.75 1.59
C PHE A 439 3.73 -19.01 2.63
N ASN A 440 4.98 -18.67 2.29
CA ASN A 440 5.89 -17.89 3.14
C ASN A 440 6.61 -16.85 2.29
N SER A 441 6.33 -15.57 2.54
CA SER A 441 6.85 -14.48 1.71
C SER A 441 8.38 -14.38 1.74
N ARG A 442 9.04 -14.80 2.83
CA ARG A 442 10.51 -14.82 2.95
C ARG A 442 11.17 -15.82 2.00
N ILE A 443 10.53 -16.96 1.77
CA ILE A 443 11.03 -17.99 0.84
C ILE A 443 10.85 -17.49 -0.58
N HIS A 444 9.67 -16.93 -0.87
CA HIS A 444 9.36 -16.39 -2.18
C HIS A 444 10.31 -15.23 -2.56
N GLU A 445 10.55 -14.29 -1.65
CA GLU A 445 11.50 -13.18 -1.87
C GLU A 445 12.90 -13.67 -2.24
N LYS A 446 13.41 -14.72 -1.58
CA LYS A 446 14.77 -15.24 -1.81
C LYS A 446 14.90 -16.11 -3.06
N THR A 447 13.87 -16.87 -3.38
CA THR A 447 13.98 -17.98 -4.36
C THR A 447 13.08 -17.83 -5.58
N GLY A 448 12.12 -16.92 -5.55
CA GLY A 448 11.03 -16.85 -6.52
C GLY A 448 10.04 -18.03 -6.43
N ARG A 449 10.24 -18.97 -5.50
CA ARG A 449 9.48 -20.23 -5.40
C ARG A 449 8.57 -20.26 -4.18
N GLN A 450 7.60 -21.18 -4.19
CA GLN A 450 6.84 -21.54 -3.00
C GLN A 450 7.70 -22.30 -1.97
N SER A 451 7.16 -22.44 -0.76
CA SER A 451 7.70 -23.28 0.32
C SER A 451 7.85 -24.76 -0.09
N ASP A 452 7.04 -25.23 -1.06
CA ASP A 452 7.09 -26.59 -1.61
C ASP A 452 8.04 -26.73 -2.82
N GLY A 453 8.78 -25.69 -3.17
CA GLY A 453 9.77 -25.68 -4.25
C GLY A 453 9.20 -25.45 -5.65
N LYS A 454 7.89 -25.24 -5.82
CA LYS A 454 7.27 -24.99 -7.13
C LYS A 454 7.40 -23.52 -7.55
N ASP A 455 7.63 -23.30 -8.85
CA ASP A 455 7.55 -21.97 -9.46
C ASP A 455 6.10 -21.49 -9.51
N ILE A 456 5.85 -20.27 -9.04
CA ILE A 456 4.57 -19.56 -9.19
C ILE A 456 4.87 -18.15 -9.67
N ALA A 457 4.01 -17.64 -10.53
CA ALA A 457 3.98 -16.24 -10.93
C ALA A 457 4.05 -15.31 -9.71
N ASN A 458 4.94 -14.32 -9.76
CA ASN A 458 5.10 -13.17 -8.85
C ASN A 458 4.05 -13.11 -7.70
N LEU A 459 4.44 -13.56 -6.50
CA LEU A 459 3.66 -13.44 -5.27
C LEU A 459 4.20 -12.29 -4.40
N PRO A 460 3.46 -11.87 -3.36
CA PRO A 460 3.95 -10.84 -2.45
C PRO A 460 5.25 -11.23 -1.72
N THR A 461 6.19 -10.29 -1.60
CA THR A 461 7.50 -10.53 -0.96
C THR A 461 7.52 -10.23 0.54
N CYS A 462 6.65 -9.34 1.02
CA CYS A 462 6.54 -8.97 2.44
C CYS A 462 5.09 -8.68 2.85
N GLY A 463 4.88 -8.33 4.13
CA GLY A 463 3.56 -7.98 4.65
C GLY A 463 2.91 -6.78 3.96
N ASP A 464 3.68 -5.72 3.70
CA ASP A 464 3.21 -4.53 2.99
C ASP A 464 2.93 -4.80 1.49
N ALA A 465 3.75 -5.64 0.84
CA ALA A 465 3.48 -6.08 -0.53
C ALA A 465 2.17 -6.87 -0.62
N ASN A 466 1.88 -7.72 0.37
CA ASN A 466 0.63 -8.49 0.43
C ASN A 466 -0.59 -7.59 0.63
N GLY A 467 -0.45 -6.55 1.46
CA GLY A 467 -1.47 -5.53 1.60
C GLY A 467 -1.77 -4.83 0.27
N ALA A 468 -0.74 -4.37 -0.44
CA ALA A 468 -0.92 -3.68 -1.72
C ALA A 468 -1.54 -4.60 -2.78
N TYR A 469 -1.12 -5.86 -2.80
CA TYR A 469 -1.68 -6.89 -3.68
C TYR A 469 -3.17 -7.13 -3.42
N ASN A 470 -3.58 -7.31 -2.16
CA ASN A 470 -4.99 -7.54 -1.85
C ASN A 470 -5.86 -6.29 -2.03
N ILE A 471 -5.32 -5.08 -1.84
CA ILE A 471 -6.00 -3.83 -2.23
C ILE A 471 -6.28 -3.85 -3.73
N ALA A 472 -5.30 -4.20 -4.55
CA ALA A 472 -5.47 -4.33 -5.99
C ALA A 472 -6.52 -5.42 -6.35
N ARG A 473 -6.51 -6.57 -5.68
CA ARG A 473 -7.50 -7.64 -5.91
C ARG A 473 -8.93 -7.23 -5.55
N LYS A 474 -9.12 -6.41 -4.52
CA LYS A 474 -10.44 -5.78 -4.26
C LYS A 474 -10.85 -4.85 -5.40
N GLY A 475 -9.89 -4.17 -6.02
CA GLY A 475 -10.12 -3.45 -7.27
C GLY A 475 -10.63 -4.33 -8.42
N LEU A 476 -10.15 -5.57 -8.55
CA LEU A 476 -10.69 -6.49 -9.55
C LEU A 476 -12.17 -6.82 -9.30
N ILE A 477 -12.58 -6.93 -8.04
CA ILE A 477 -14.00 -7.09 -7.69
C ILE A 477 -14.78 -5.86 -8.17
N MET A 478 -14.28 -4.65 -7.89
CA MET A 478 -14.89 -3.39 -8.36
C MET A 478 -14.98 -3.34 -9.89
N LEU A 479 -13.90 -3.69 -10.61
CA LEU A 479 -13.90 -3.73 -12.08
C LEU A 479 -14.95 -4.71 -12.61
N LYS A 480 -15.10 -5.89 -12.00
CA LYS A 480 -16.13 -6.87 -12.38
C LYS A 480 -17.55 -6.30 -12.17
N LYS A 481 -17.79 -5.60 -11.06
CA LYS A 481 -19.08 -4.92 -10.81
C LYS A 481 -19.35 -3.79 -11.80
N ILE A 482 -18.33 -3.01 -12.17
CA ILE A 482 -18.43 -1.98 -13.23
C ILE A 482 -18.75 -2.61 -14.58
N ARG A 483 -18.11 -3.73 -14.94
CA ARG A 483 -18.39 -4.45 -16.18
C ARG A 483 -19.85 -4.95 -16.24
N GLN A 484 -20.43 -5.32 -15.10
CA GLN A 484 -21.82 -5.77 -15.01
C GLN A 484 -22.82 -4.60 -15.04
N ASN A 485 -22.50 -3.47 -14.40
CA ASN A 485 -23.37 -2.29 -14.35
C ASN A 485 -22.54 -0.99 -14.39
N PRO A 486 -22.15 -0.50 -15.58
CA PRO A 486 -21.26 0.65 -15.71
C PRO A 486 -21.91 1.99 -15.34
N GLU A 487 -23.25 2.10 -15.44
CA GLU A 487 -23.97 3.35 -15.15
C GLU A 487 -24.05 3.65 -13.66
N LYS A 488 -24.27 2.61 -12.84
CA LYS A 488 -24.43 2.74 -11.39
C LYS A 488 -23.85 1.53 -10.65
N PRO A 489 -22.52 1.33 -10.71
CA PRO A 489 -21.88 0.20 -10.03
C PRO A 489 -21.93 0.37 -8.52
N ASP A 490 -22.23 -0.71 -7.80
CA ASP A 490 -21.96 -0.77 -6.36
C ASP A 490 -20.49 -1.10 -6.13
N LEU A 491 -19.69 -0.11 -5.74
CA LEU A 491 -18.26 -0.28 -5.53
C LEU A 491 -17.92 -0.80 -4.12
N PHE A 492 -18.91 -1.01 -3.25
CA PHE A 492 -18.67 -1.62 -1.95
C PHE A 492 -18.20 -3.07 -2.14
N VAL A 493 -17.20 -3.49 -1.37
CA VAL A 493 -16.75 -4.89 -1.32
C VAL A 493 -17.00 -5.38 0.10
N SER A 494 -17.95 -6.29 0.26
CA SER A 494 -18.24 -6.91 1.56
C SER A 494 -17.16 -7.93 1.94
N ASP A 495 -17.13 -8.31 3.21
CA ASP A 495 -16.18 -9.32 3.69
C ASP A 495 -16.54 -10.71 3.14
N GLU A 496 -17.83 -10.99 2.94
CA GLU A 496 -18.34 -12.20 2.28
C GLU A 496 -17.98 -12.24 0.79
N GLU A 497 -18.13 -11.14 0.07
CA GLU A 497 -17.72 -11.06 -1.34
C GLU A 497 -16.21 -11.25 -1.52
N TRP A 498 -15.42 -10.69 -0.60
CA TRP A 498 -13.97 -10.88 -0.57
C TRP A 498 -13.59 -12.36 -0.40
N ASP A 499 -14.22 -13.05 0.54
CA ASP A 499 -13.97 -14.47 0.79
C ASP A 499 -14.42 -15.36 -0.39
N GLN A 500 -15.57 -15.06 -0.98
CA GLN A 500 -16.06 -15.78 -2.17
C GLN A 500 -15.14 -15.59 -3.37
N PHE A 501 -14.66 -14.37 -3.60
CA PHE A 501 -13.69 -14.07 -4.66
C PHE A 501 -12.41 -14.88 -4.49
N ASN A 502 -11.86 -14.87 -3.27
CA ASN A 502 -10.68 -15.65 -2.89
C ASN A 502 -10.85 -17.14 -3.17
N HIS A 503 -11.99 -17.70 -2.75
CA HIS A 503 -12.31 -19.11 -2.93
C HIS A 503 -12.38 -19.52 -4.40
N MET A 504 -13.10 -18.72 -5.21
CA MET A 504 -13.23 -18.98 -6.64
C MET A 504 -11.88 -18.89 -7.36
N SER A 505 -11.04 -17.91 -7.02
CA SER A 505 -9.69 -17.78 -7.57
C SER A 505 -8.85 -19.02 -7.29
N TYR A 506 -8.84 -19.52 -6.06
CA TYR A 506 -8.08 -20.70 -5.67
C TYR A 506 -8.58 -21.97 -6.38
N LYS A 507 -9.91 -22.19 -6.43
CA LYS A 507 -10.51 -23.33 -7.14
C LYS A 507 -10.15 -23.34 -8.63
N ASN A 508 -10.22 -22.19 -9.29
CA ASN A 508 -9.89 -22.09 -10.72
C ASN A 508 -8.42 -22.41 -10.97
N GLN A 509 -7.49 -21.87 -10.16
CA GLN A 509 -6.07 -22.18 -10.28
C GLN A 509 -5.77 -23.68 -10.08
N ARG A 510 -6.47 -24.33 -9.13
CA ARG A 510 -6.32 -25.77 -8.88
C ARG A 510 -6.84 -26.60 -10.06
N ASN A 511 -7.98 -26.23 -10.63
CA ASN A 511 -8.59 -26.93 -11.77
C ASN A 511 -7.75 -26.76 -13.05
N GLU A 512 -7.26 -25.55 -13.34
CA GLU A 512 -6.36 -25.30 -14.48
C GLU A 512 -5.07 -26.12 -14.38
N LYS A 513 -4.53 -26.26 -13.17
CA LYS A 513 -3.34 -27.09 -12.90
C LYS A 513 -3.59 -28.58 -13.06
N GLN A 514 -4.75 -29.08 -12.64
CA GLN A 514 -5.13 -30.47 -12.88
C GLN A 514 -5.34 -30.75 -14.38
N ALA A 515 -5.95 -29.81 -15.11
CA ALA A 515 -6.15 -29.91 -16.55
C ALA A 515 -4.84 -29.84 -17.35
N SER A 516 -3.84 -29.08 -16.90
CA SER A 516 -2.52 -29.03 -17.55
C SER A 516 -1.69 -30.29 -17.30
N LEU A 517 -1.74 -30.86 -16.10
CA LEU A 517 -1.09 -32.13 -15.77
C LEU A 517 -1.72 -33.31 -16.54
N ALA A 518 -3.04 -33.31 -16.74
CA ALA A 518 -3.75 -34.32 -17.51
C ALA A 518 -3.52 -34.25 -19.03
N LYS A 519 -2.88 -33.18 -19.55
CA LYS A 519 -2.47 -33.06 -20.97
C LYS A 519 -1.03 -33.51 -21.22
N ILE A 520 -0.28 -33.79 -20.16
CA ILE A 520 1.14 -34.22 -20.22
C ILE A 520 1.25 -35.75 -20.03
N VAL A 521 0.16 -36.40 -19.64
CA VAL A 521 -0.04 -37.86 -19.63
C VAL A 521 -0.89 -38.21 -20.85
#